data_AF-A0A0C2N4F1-F1
#
_entry.id   AF-A0A0C2N4F1-F1
#
_cell.length_a   1.000
_cell.length_b   1.000
_cell.length_c   1.000
_cell.angle_alpha   90.00
_cell.angle_beta   90.00
_cell.angle_gamma   90.00
#
_symmetry.space_group_name_H-M   'P 1'
#
loop_
_entity.id
_entity.type
_entity.pdbx_description
1 polymer ?
#
loop_
_entity_poly.entity_id
_entity_poly.type
_entity_poly.pdbx_seq_one_letter_code
_entity_poly.pdbx_strand_id
1 'polypeptide(L)'
;MDTDASSKGIGAVLLQVESEGVERPISFASRTLSSSESNYSTIEREAQAIVYGLHKFNQYLFGRKFIIRTDHKPLEQIFSTKRPLSSIAISRLQRWALLLGEHQYKVIYKSGPSNVLADTLSRMPSNKSISKEEVIEEIENKNILRIHFDDSNLSKNKLKRHTMSNDTLIKIIDFLVRGWPEKSHLDRKYWPYYEIRENLSLEDNVLMFGHRIVIPDTLIQDTLLKLHDGHPGMNAIKSTAKL
;
A
#
# COMPACT_ATOMS: atom_id res chain seq x y z
N MET A 1 1.71 13.89 -14.75
CA MET A 1 2.16 13.63 -13.38
C MET A 1 3.40 12.77 -13.47
N ASP A 2 4.48 13.20 -12.84
CA ASP A 2 5.78 12.54 -12.87
C ASP A 2 6.03 11.98 -11.49
N THR A 3 6.48 10.73 -11.40
CA THR A 3 6.63 10.00 -10.15
C THR A 3 7.95 9.26 -10.15
N ASP A 4 8.54 9.13 -8.97
CA ASP A 4 9.82 8.46 -8.78
C ASP A 4 9.93 7.93 -7.34
N ALA A 5 10.63 6.82 -7.16
CA ALA A 5 10.94 6.30 -5.85
C ALA A 5 12.44 6.02 -5.67
N SER A 6 12.92 6.31 -4.46
CA SER A 6 14.26 5.92 -4.02
C SER A 6 14.16 4.93 -2.85
N SER A 7 15.30 4.48 -2.34
CA SER A 7 15.34 3.70 -1.10
C SER A 7 14.93 4.50 0.14
N LYS A 8 14.91 5.84 0.06
CA LYS A 8 14.68 6.74 1.20
C LYS A 8 13.34 7.46 1.14
N GLY A 9 12.78 7.67 -0.04
CA GLY A 9 11.63 8.55 -0.22
C GLY A 9 10.94 8.33 -1.55
N ILE A 10 9.77 8.94 -1.67
CA ILE A 10 8.98 8.97 -2.90
C ILE A 10 8.69 10.43 -3.27
N GLY A 11 8.66 10.69 -4.58
CA GLY A 11 8.43 12.00 -5.16
C GLY A 11 7.35 11.94 -6.23
N ALA A 12 6.52 12.99 -6.28
CA ALA A 12 5.52 13.19 -7.31
C ALA A 12 5.41 14.67 -7.69
N VAL A 13 5.24 14.94 -8.98
CA VAL A 13 5.11 16.29 -9.52
C VAL A 13 3.93 16.35 -10.46
N LEU A 14 3.01 17.28 -10.22
CA LEU A 14 1.93 17.58 -11.14
C LEU A 14 2.41 18.64 -12.13
N LEU A 15 2.31 18.34 -13.43
CA LEU A 15 2.69 19.25 -14.50
C LEU A 15 1.49 19.51 -15.40
N GLN A 16 1.39 20.74 -15.88
CA GLN A 16 0.47 21.17 -16.93
C GLN A 16 1.25 21.47 -18.20
N VAL A 17 0.67 21.09 -19.33
CA VAL A 17 1.19 21.42 -20.66
C VAL A 17 0.48 22.67 -21.15
N GLU A 18 1.23 23.73 -21.43
CA GLU A 18 0.71 24.98 -22.00
C GLU A 18 0.51 24.84 -23.53
N SER A 19 -0.09 25.85 -24.16
CA SER A 19 -0.40 25.86 -25.60
C SER A 19 0.82 25.67 -26.51
N GLU A 20 2.02 26.02 -26.03
CA GLU A 20 3.28 25.88 -26.76
C GLU A 20 3.99 24.55 -26.49
N GLY A 21 3.36 23.63 -25.73
CA GLY A 21 3.96 22.35 -25.35
C GLY A 21 4.95 22.45 -24.18
N VAL A 22 5.11 23.63 -23.58
CA VAL A 22 5.96 23.85 -22.40
C VAL A 22 5.29 23.23 -21.17
N GLU A 23 6.05 22.42 -20.43
CA GLU A 23 5.59 21.81 -19.18
C GLU A 23 5.87 22.73 -18.00
N ARG A 24 4.83 23.09 -17.24
CA ARG A 24 4.94 23.89 -16.02
C ARG A 24 4.49 23.07 -14.80
N PRO A 25 5.31 23.00 -13.73
CA PRO A 25 4.89 22.38 -12.48
C PRO A 25 3.73 23.17 -11.85
N ILE A 26 2.67 22.47 -11.46
CA ILE A 26 1.55 23.02 -10.68
C ILE A 26 1.79 22.79 -9.19
N SER A 27 2.22 21.58 -8.83
CA SER A 27 2.38 21.16 -7.44
C SER A 27 3.42 20.07 -7.32
N PHE A 28 4.08 20.03 -6.16
CA PHE A 28 5.12 19.07 -5.80
C PHE A 28 4.68 18.34 -4.53
N ALA A 29 4.90 17.04 -4.48
CA ALA A 29 4.64 16.23 -3.31
C ALA A 29 5.79 15.25 -3.11
N SER A 30 6.30 15.16 -1.88
CA SER A 30 7.30 14.15 -1.51
C SER A 30 7.08 13.72 -0.07
N ARG A 31 7.56 12.53 0.27
CA ARG A 31 7.67 12.09 1.67
C ARG A 31 8.78 11.06 1.82
N THR A 32 9.29 10.96 3.03
CA THR A 32 10.19 9.87 3.44
C THR A 32 9.42 8.57 3.56
N LEU A 33 10.05 7.48 3.14
CA LEU A 33 9.52 6.14 3.39
C LEU A 33 9.66 5.81 4.89
N SER A 34 8.64 5.16 5.45
CA SER A 34 8.77 4.53 6.76
C SER A 34 9.68 3.30 6.70
N SER A 35 10.15 2.82 7.86
CA SER A 35 11.04 1.67 7.94
C SER A 35 10.48 0.41 7.24
N SER A 36 9.17 0.20 7.28
CA SER A 36 8.53 -0.92 6.59
C SER A 36 8.43 -0.71 5.08
N GLU A 37 8.16 0.52 4.63
CA GLU A 37 8.06 0.85 3.20
C GLU A 37 9.43 0.85 2.51
N SER A 38 10.50 1.19 3.23
CA SER A 38 11.87 1.07 2.72
C SER A 38 12.23 -0.36 2.35
N ASN A 39 11.65 -1.37 3.03
CA ASN A 39 11.86 -2.79 2.74
C ASN A 39 11.09 -3.31 1.52
N TYR A 40 10.22 -2.50 0.92
CA TYR A 40 9.48 -2.92 -0.27
C TYR A 40 10.42 -3.16 -1.45
N SER A 41 10.00 -4.02 -2.39
CA SER A 41 10.74 -4.19 -3.64
C SER A 41 10.73 -2.89 -4.46
N THR A 42 11.70 -2.71 -5.36
CA THR A 42 11.79 -1.50 -6.18
C THR A 42 10.49 -1.22 -6.94
N ILE A 43 9.90 -2.24 -7.56
CA ILE A 43 8.64 -2.10 -8.29
C ILE A 43 7.48 -1.66 -7.40
N GLU A 44 7.45 -2.09 -6.14
CA GLU A 44 6.45 -1.66 -5.18
C GLU A 44 6.67 -0.22 -4.72
N ARG A 45 7.92 0.20 -4.48
CA ARG A 45 8.20 1.60 -4.13
C ARG A 45 7.81 2.54 -5.27
N GLU A 46 8.13 2.17 -6.51
CA GLU A 46 7.74 2.95 -7.70
C GLU A 46 6.23 3.05 -7.86
N ALA A 47 5.51 1.93 -7.68
CA ALA A 47 4.05 1.95 -7.71
C ALA A 47 3.45 2.74 -6.53
N GLN A 48 4.11 2.71 -5.36
CA GLN A 48 3.71 3.51 -4.20
C GLN A 48 3.83 5.02 -4.50
N ALA A 49 4.88 5.44 -5.21
CA ALA A 49 5.06 6.84 -5.62
C ALA A 49 3.90 7.31 -6.52
N ILE A 50 3.42 6.45 -7.42
CA ILE A 50 2.25 6.72 -8.25
C ILE A 50 1.00 6.95 -7.41
N VAL A 51 0.70 6.02 -6.50
CA VAL A 51 -0.49 6.11 -5.64
C VAL A 51 -0.43 7.32 -4.72
N TYR A 52 0.75 7.62 -4.16
CA TYR A 52 0.97 8.82 -3.35
C TYR A 52 0.70 10.10 -4.14
N GLY A 53 1.26 10.22 -5.35
CA GLY A 53 1.01 11.36 -6.22
C GLY A 53 -0.45 11.51 -6.60
N LEU A 54 -1.13 10.40 -6.91
CA LEU A 54 -2.55 10.39 -7.23
C LEU A 54 -3.39 10.96 -6.08
N HIS A 55 -3.14 10.50 -4.85
CA HIS A 55 -3.86 10.99 -3.68
C HIS A 55 -3.60 12.48 -3.43
N LYS A 56 -2.33 12.90 -3.43
CA LYS A 56 -1.96 14.30 -3.18
C LYS A 56 -2.51 15.26 -4.24
N PHE A 57 -2.65 14.79 -5.48
CA PHE A 57 -3.16 15.60 -6.57
C PHE A 57 -4.61 15.28 -6.95
N ASN A 58 -5.35 14.54 -6.11
CA ASN A 58 -6.69 14.07 -6.44
C ASN A 58 -7.64 15.22 -6.82
N GLN A 59 -7.58 16.34 -6.11
CA GLN A 59 -8.38 17.55 -6.41
C GLN A 59 -8.16 18.10 -7.83
N TYR A 60 -6.99 17.86 -8.43
CA TYR A 60 -6.68 18.26 -9.80
C TYR A 60 -6.99 17.17 -10.83
N LEU A 61 -6.82 15.89 -10.44
CA LEU A 61 -6.86 14.74 -11.34
C LEU A 61 -8.23 14.09 -11.45
N PHE A 62 -9.07 14.20 -10.42
CA PHE A 62 -10.37 13.54 -10.37
C PHE A 62 -11.26 13.96 -11.54
N GLY A 63 -11.86 12.97 -12.21
CA GLY A 63 -12.71 13.19 -13.38
C GLY A 63 -11.98 13.63 -14.66
N ARG A 64 -10.64 13.71 -14.66
CA ARG A 64 -9.84 14.12 -15.84
C ARG A 64 -9.03 12.96 -16.40
N LYS A 65 -8.71 13.06 -17.69
CA LYS A 65 -7.71 12.20 -18.34
C LYS A 65 -6.32 12.81 -18.16
N PHE A 66 -5.38 12.03 -17.67
CA PHE A 66 -4.01 12.47 -17.48
C PHE A 66 -2.99 11.37 -17.76
N ILE A 67 -1.72 11.76 -17.80
CA ILE A 67 -0.60 10.86 -18.04
C ILE A 67 0.23 10.76 -16.76
N ILE A 68 0.55 9.53 -16.37
CA ILE A 68 1.51 9.20 -15.31
C ILE A 68 2.82 8.80 -15.98
N ARG A 69 3.93 9.40 -15.55
CA ARG A 69 5.27 9.18 -16.07
C ARG A 69 6.16 8.64 -14.97
N THR A 70 6.75 7.48 -15.20
CA THR A 70 7.67 6.80 -14.27
C THR A 70 8.86 6.27 -15.05
N ASP A 71 10.01 6.17 -14.39
CA ASP A 71 11.21 5.54 -14.94
C ASP A 71 11.21 4.01 -14.81
N HIS A 72 10.12 3.43 -14.29
CA HIS A 72 10.01 1.99 -14.10
C HIS A 72 9.09 1.34 -15.14
N LYS A 73 9.68 0.95 -16.29
CA LYS A 73 8.98 0.38 -17.46
C LYS A 73 7.98 -0.76 -17.15
N PRO A 74 8.23 -1.70 -16.22
CA PRO A 74 7.25 -2.72 -15.86
C PRO A 74 5.88 -2.18 -15.40
N LEU A 75 5.83 -0.98 -14.78
CA LEU A 75 4.58 -0.39 -14.30
C LEU A 75 3.66 0.04 -15.44
N GLU A 76 4.23 0.37 -16.59
CA GLU A 76 3.45 0.64 -17.80
C GLU A 76 2.59 -0.58 -18.15
N GLN A 77 3.17 -1.78 -18.13
CA GLN A 77 2.42 -3.00 -18.43
C GLN A 77 1.43 -3.37 -17.31
N ILE A 78 1.85 -3.27 -16.05
CA ILE A 78 1.03 -3.68 -14.91
C ILE A 78 -0.25 -2.84 -14.81
N PHE A 79 -0.16 -1.53 -15.02
CA PHE A 79 -1.31 -0.64 -14.87
C PHE A 79 -2.02 -0.29 -16.20
N SER A 80 -1.43 -0.61 -17.37
CA SER A 80 -2.11 -0.46 -18.67
C SER A 80 -3.04 -1.64 -18.99
N THR A 81 -2.72 -2.84 -18.50
CA THR A 81 -3.45 -4.04 -18.90
C THR A 81 -4.67 -4.26 -18.00
N LYS A 82 -5.89 -4.32 -18.56
CA LYS A 82 -7.11 -4.81 -17.86
C LYS A 82 -7.04 -6.30 -17.46
N ARG A 83 -5.87 -6.93 -17.54
CA ARG A 83 -5.69 -8.33 -17.17
C ARG A 83 -5.54 -8.41 -15.65
N PRO A 84 -6.19 -9.38 -14.99
CA PRO A 84 -5.92 -9.62 -13.58
C PRO A 84 -4.43 -9.92 -13.42
N LEU A 85 -3.75 -9.14 -12.57
CA LEU A 85 -2.40 -9.50 -12.13
C LEU A 85 -2.47 -10.93 -11.60
N SER A 86 -1.58 -11.81 -12.06
CA SER A 86 -1.45 -13.18 -11.54
C SER A 86 -1.49 -13.15 -10.01
N SER A 87 -2.14 -14.13 -9.38
CA SER A 87 -2.24 -14.29 -7.92
C SER A 87 -0.87 -14.34 -7.21
N ILE A 88 0.20 -14.54 -7.98
CA ILE A 88 1.61 -14.59 -7.54
C ILE A 88 2.26 -13.19 -7.54
N ALA A 89 1.69 -12.22 -8.27
CA ALA A 89 2.15 -10.83 -8.28
C ALA A 89 1.51 -10.07 -7.10
N ILE A 90 2.21 -10.12 -5.97
CA ILE A 90 2.30 -9.08 -4.92
C ILE A 90 0.96 -8.39 -4.64
N SER A 91 0.27 -8.86 -3.60
CA SER A 91 -1.07 -8.38 -3.23
C SER A 91 -1.22 -6.86 -3.10
N ARG A 92 -0.12 -6.13 -2.88
CA ARG A 92 -0.07 -4.67 -2.82
C ARG A 92 -0.24 -3.99 -4.18
N LEU A 93 0.32 -4.54 -5.26
CA LEU A 93 0.16 -3.99 -6.61
C LEU A 93 -1.29 -4.14 -7.11
N GLN A 94 -1.92 -5.29 -6.84
CA GLN A 94 -3.34 -5.51 -7.13
C GLN A 94 -4.23 -4.48 -6.42
N ARG A 95 -3.93 -4.26 -5.15
CA ARG A 95 -4.61 -3.29 -4.30
C ARG A 95 -4.51 -1.86 -4.87
N TRP A 96 -3.31 -1.45 -5.27
CA TRP A 96 -3.09 -0.15 -5.89
C TRP A 96 -3.71 -0.03 -7.27
N ALA A 97 -3.76 -1.12 -8.05
CA ALA A 97 -4.47 -1.13 -9.33
C ALA A 97 -5.97 -0.86 -9.15
N LEU A 98 -6.59 -1.36 -8.07
CA LEU A 98 -7.99 -1.05 -7.73
C LEU A 98 -8.18 0.43 -7.41
N LEU A 99 -7.32 1.02 -6.58
CA LEU A 99 -7.35 2.46 -6.27
C LEU A 99 -7.21 3.31 -7.52
N LEU A 100 -6.22 2.98 -8.35
CA LEU A 100 -5.97 3.70 -9.59
C LEU A 100 -7.17 3.56 -10.55
N GLY A 101 -7.94 2.48 -10.46
CA GLY A 101 -9.12 2.23 -11.27
C GLY A 101 -10.23 3.29 -11.16
N GLU A 102 -10.21 4.12 -10.12
CA GLU A 102 -11.13 5.27 -9.96
C GLU A 102 -10.82 6.42 -10.94
N HIS A 103 -9.61 6.42 -11.54
CA HIS A 103 -9.12 7.51 -12.38
C HIS A 103 -8.94 7.09 -13.83
N GLN A 104 -9.02 8.07 -14.73
CA GLN A 104 -8.72 7.86 -16.15
C GLN A 104 -7.29 8.29 -16.46
N TYR A 105 -6.37 7.35 -16.56
CA TYR A 105 -4.96 7.65 -16.77
C TYR A 105 -4.31 6.76 -17.83
N LYS A 106 -3.14 7.18 -18.30
CA LYS A 106 -2.19 6.35 -19.04
C LYS A 106 -0.83 6.41 -18.36
N VAL A 107 -0.26 5.25 -18.04
CA VAL A 107 1.13 5.17 -17.60
C VAL A 107 2.02 5.13 -18.83
N ILE A 108 3.08 5.94 -18.84
CA ILE A 108 4.12 5.90 -19.87
C ILE A 108 5.50 5.89 -19.20
N TYR A 109 6.43 5.20 -19.82
CA TYR A 109 7.84 5.28 -19.42
C TYR A 109 8.44 6.64 -19.76
N LYS A 110 9.19 7.21 -18.82
CA LYS A 110 10.02 8.40 -19.00
C LYS A 110 11.42 8.10 -18.47
N SER A 111 12.47 8.36 -19.24
CA SER A 111 13.82 8.00 -18.83
C SER A 111 14.25 8.76 -17.56
N GLY A 112 14.95 8.09 -16.65
CA GLY A 112 15.42 8.69 -15.39
C GLY A 112 16.11 10.06 -15.54
N PRO A 113 17.05 10.25 -16.50
CA PRO A 113 17.69 11.55 -16.73
C PRO A 113 16.73 12.68 -17.11
N SER A 114 15.55 12.35 -17.64
CA SER A 114 14.50 13.32 -17.97
C SER A 114 13.47 13.51 -16.84
N ASN A 115 13.50 12.66 -15.80
CA ASN A 115 12.61 12.68 -14.64
C ASN A 115 13.17 13.46 -13.44
N VAL A 116 13.99 14.49 -13.71
CA VAL A 116 14.82 15.19 -12.71
C VAL A 116 14.03 15.69 -11.51
N LEU A 117 12.83 16.23 -11.72
CA LEU A 117 12.04 16.82 -10.63
C LEU A 117 11.57 15.76 -9.62
N ALA A 118 10.98 14.66 -10.11
CA ALA A 118 10.51 13.59 -9.23
C ALA A 118 11.67 12.85 -8.58
N ASP A 119 12.76 12.60 -9.32
CA ASP A 119 14.00 11.97 -8.80
C ASP A 119 14.66 12.81 -7.69
N THR A 120 14.73 14.13 -7.87
CA THR A 120 15.26 15.03 -6.83
C THR A 120 14.41 14.95 -5.56
N LEU A 121 13.09 14.95 -5.70
CA LEU A 121 12.15 14.86 -4.58
C LEU A 121 12.23 13.52 -3.84
N SER A 122 12.42 12.41 -4.57
CA SER A 122 12.51 11.07 -3.97
C SER A 122 13.85 10.86 -3.24
N ARG A 123 14.93 11.55 -3.66
CA ARG A 123 16.30 11.39 -3.12
C ARG A 123 16.71 12.40 -2.06
N MET A 124 15.97 13.50 -1.89
CA MET A 124 16.26 14.56 -0.90
C MET A 124 15.27 14.54 0.28
N PRO A 125 15.41 13.60 1.24
CA PRO A 125 14.60 13.60 2.45
C PRO A 125 14.92 14.83 3.30
N SER A 126 13.91 15.64 3.64
CA SER A 126 14.07 16.77 4.55
C SER A 126 13.95 16.30 6.01
N ASN A 127 14.91 16.66 6.87
CA ASN A 127 14.87 16.41 8.32
C ASN A 127 13.79 17.20 9.09
N LYS A 128 12.78 17.75 8.40
CA LYS A 128 11.72 18.52 9.06
C LYS A 128 10.77 17.57 9.79
N SER A 129 10.49 17.89 11.05
CA SER A 129 9.40 17.29 11.81
C SER A 129 8.09 17.53 11.06
N ILE A 130 7.45 16.45 10.63
CA ILE A 130 6.14 16.46 9.97
C ILE A 130 5.14 17.20 10.88
N SER A 131 4.40 18.16 10.32
CA SER A 131 3.37 18.89 11.07
C SER A 131 2.21 17.96 11.46
N LYS A 132 1.45 18.29 12.51
CA LYS A 132 0.30 17.46 12.94
C LYS A 132 -0.74 17.32 11.84
N GLU A 133 -0.90 18.34 11.03
CA GLU A 133 -1.84 18.44 9.91
C GLU A 133 -1.44 17.49 8.78
N GLU A 134 -0.15 17.42 8.43
CA GLU A 134 0.38 16.46 7.44
C GLU A 134 0.25 15.00 7.92
N VAL A 135 0.40 14.74 9.22
CA VAL A 135 0.18 13.42 9.81
C VAL A 135 -1.28 12.98 9.69
N ILE A 136 -2.24 13.88 9.96
CA ILE A 136 -3.68 13.58 9.84
C ILE A 136 -4.04 13.27 8.39
N GLU A 137 -3.55 14.06 7.44
CA GLU A 137 -3.78 13.84 6.02
C GLU A 137 -3.13 12.53 5.54
N GLU A 138 -1.94 12.17 6.03
CA GLU A 138 -1.30 10.89 5.71
C GLU A 138 -2.06 9.68 6.28
N ILE A 139 -2.65 9.82 7.48
CA ILE A 139 -3.52 8.81 8.10
C ILE A 139 -4.80 8.65 7.28
N GLU A 140 -5.47 9.74 6.88
CA GLU A 140 -6.69 9.69 6.07
C GLU A 140 -6.43 9.12 4.67
N ASN A 141 -5.29 9.46 4.05
CA ASN A 141 -4.92 8.96 2.72
C ASN A 141 -4.51 7.48 2.70
N LYS A 142 -3.98 6.93 3.81
CA LYS A 142 -3.79 5.47 3.97
C LYS A 142 -5.10 4.69 4.10
N ASN A 143 -6.24 5.36 4.29
CA ASN A 143 -7.53 4.73 4.61
C ASN A 143 -8.47 4.50 3.43
N ILE A 144 -8.08 4.80 2.18
CA ILE A 144 -9.02 4.83 1.02
C ILE A 144 -9.38 3.42 0.52
N LEU A 145 -8.64 2.37 0.88
CA LEU A 145 -9.06 0.97 0.67
C LEU A 145 -9.66 0.32 1.90
N ARG A 146 -10.53 1.07 2.57
CA ARG A 146 -11.66 0.42 3.23
C ARG A 146 -12.48 -0.25 2.13
N ILE A 147 -12.24 -1.55 1.90
CA ILE A 147 -13.37 -2.46 1.71
C ILE A 147 -14.37 -2.01 2.77
N HIS A 148 -15.54 -1.52 2.36
CA HIS A 148 -16.58 -1.02 3.25
C HIS A 148 -16.75 -2.02 4.40
N PHE A 149 -16.15 -1.70 5.54
CA PHE A 149 -16.51 -2.18 6.86
C PHE A 149 -17.40 -1.09 7.50
N ASP A 150 -18.36 -0.63 6.71
CA ASP A 150 -19.62 -0.06 7.15
C ASP A 150 -20.61 -1.16 6.72
N ASP A 151 -20.78 -2.25 7.46
CA ASP A 151 -21.40 -2.31 8.76
C ASP A 151 -20.82 -3.46 9.60
N SER A 152 -20.49 -3.17 10.86
CA SER A 152 -20.44 -4.07 12.03
C SER A 152 -19.21 -3.84 12.92
N ASN A 153 -19.23 -2.76 13.71
CA ASN A 153 -18.67 -2.67 15.07
C ASN A 153 -17.44 -3.55 15.39
N LEU A 154 -16.40 -3.42 14.57
CA LEU A 154 -15.03 -3.84 14.85
C LEU A 154 -14.17 -2.61 14.58
N SER A 155 -14.29 -1.62 15.47
CA SER A 155 -13.53 -0.37 15.38
C SER A 155 -12.05 -0.71 15.19
N LYS A 156 -11.39 -0.10 14.20
CA LYS A 156 -9.95 -0.29 13.91
C LYS A 156 -9.07 -0.24 15.17
N ASN A 157 -9.49 0.55 16.16
CA ASN A 157 -8.86 0.64 17.48
C ASN A 157 -8.91 -0.66 18.29
N LYS A 158 -9.98 -1.45 18.20
CA LYS A 158 -10.11 -2.77 18.83
C LYS A 158 -9.14 -3.75 18.15
N LEU A 159 -9.13 -3.83 16.81
CA LEU A 159 -8.18 -4.67 16.07
C LEU A 159 -6.73 -4.34 16.43
N LYS A 160 -6.35 -3.06 16.40
CA LYS A 160 -4.99 -2.61 16.75
C LYS A 160 -4.58 -3.03 18.17
N ARG A 161 -5.46 -2.85 19.16
CA ARG A 161 -5.21 -3.25 20.55
C ARG A 161 -5.02 -4.77 20.70
N HIS A 162 -5.85 -5.56 20.03
CA HIS A 162 -5.78 -7.03 20.11
C HIS A 162 -4.60 -7.60 19.33
N THR A 163 -4.25 -7.03 18.18
CA THR A 163 -3.02 -7.38 17.44
C THR A 163 -1.77 -7.06 18.28
N MET A 164 -1.77 -5.92 18.97
CA MET A 164 -0.68 -5.53 19.88
C MET A 164 -0.72 -6.22 21.26
N SER A 165 -1.71 -7.09 21.52
CA SER A 165 -1.76 -7.94 22.73
C SER A 165 -1.40 -9.40 22.44
N ASN A 166 -1.23 -9.79 21.18
CA ASN A 166 -0.89 -11.16 20.80
C ASN A 166 0.62 -11.27 20.55
N ASP A 167 1.33 -11.93 21.46
CA ASP A 167 2.79 -12.12 21.39
C ASP A 167 3.29 -12.75 20.08
N THR A 168 2.47 -13.61 19.46
CA THR A 168 2.82 -14.25 18.17
C THR A 168 2.75 -13.22 17.05
N LEU A 169 1.67 -12.44 16.98
CA LEU A 169 1.51 -11.39 15.96
C LEU A 169 2.52 -10.26 16.13
N ILE A 170 2.82 -9.84 17.36
CA ILE A 170 3.86 -8.83 17.64
C ILE A 170 5.21 -9.31 17.11
N LYS A 171 5.57 -10.57 17.33
CA LYS A 171 6.82 -11.13 16.81
C LYS A 171 6.83 -11.27 15.28
N ILE A 172 5.70 -11.60 14.66
CA ILE A 172 5.58 -11.61 13.19
C ILE A 172 5.72 -10.20 12.62
N ILE A 173 5.13 -9.20 13.28
CA ILE A 173 5.29 -7.79 12.92
C ILE A 173 6.76 -7.38 13.07
N ASP A 174 7.43 -7.80 14.14
CA ASP A 174 8.87 -7.57 14.33
C ASP A 174 9.70 -8.21 13.20
N PHE A 175 9.40 -9.45 12.79
CA PHE A 175 10.05 -10.10 11.64
C PHE A 175 9.78 -9.38 10.31
N LEU A 176 8.60 -8.79 10.13
CA LEU A 176 8.30 -8.01 8.93
C LEU A 176 9.05 -6.67 8.90
N VAL A 177 9.30 -6.07 10.07
CA VAL A 177 10.01 -4.79 10.17
C VAL A 177 11.53 -4.98 10.12
N ARG A 178 12.06 -6.00 10.79
CA ARG A 178 13.50 -6.26 10.96
C ARG A 178 14.08 -7.29 9.99
N GLY A 179 13.23 -8.01 9.27
CA GLY A 179 13.61 -9.13 8.43
C GLY A 179 13.35 -10.49 9.10
N TRP A 180 13.01 -11.48 8.28
CA TRP A 180 12.70 -12.82 8.76
C TRP A 180 13.98 -13.61 9.07
N PRO A 181 14.06 -14.28 10.24
CA PRO A 181 15.14 -15.21 10.54
C PRO A 181 15.11 -16.43 9.61
N GLU A 182 16.23 -17.13 9.43
CA GLU A 182 16.23 -18.39 8.70
C GLU A 182 15.27 -19.41 9.35
N LYS A 183 14.59 -20.22 8.52
CA LYS A 183 13.56 -21.18 8.95
C LYS A 183 14.06 -22.15 10.04
N SER A 184 15.36 -22.47 10.04
CA SER A 184 16.05 -23.32 11.04
C SER A 184 16.06 -22.72 12.45
N HIS A 185 16.11 -21.40 12.56
CA HIS A 185 16.15 -20.64 13.81
C HIS A 185 14.75 -20.20 14.27
N LEU A 186 13.71 -20.54 13.50
CA LEU A 186 12.34 -20.15 13.75
C LEU A 186 11.58 -21.26 14.50
N ASP A 187 10.91 -20.89 15.59
CA ASP A 187 9.97 -21.79 16.28
C ASP A 187 8.85 -22.22 15.30
N ARG A 188 8.41 -23.48 15.41
CA ARG A 188 7.43 -24.11 14.52
C ARG A 188 6.13 -23.34 14.44
N LYS A 189 5.75 -22.63 15.51
CA LYS A 189 4.55 -21.78 15.53
C LYS A 189 4.58 -20.63 14.51
N TYR A 190 5.75 -20.25 14.01
CA TYR A 190 5.90 -19.19 13.01
C TYR A 190 6.05 -19.71 11.58
N TRP A 191 6.22 -21.02 11.37
CA TRP A 191 6.38 -21.60 10.04
C TRP A 191 5.21 -21.32 9.08
N PRO A 192 3.94 -21.38 9.51
CA PRO A 192 2.82 -21.03 8.63
C PRO A 192 2.94 -19.61 8.07
N TYR A 193 3.39 -18.67 8.91
CA TYR A 193 3.59 -17.28 8.54
C TYR A 193 4.86 -17.05 7.69
N TYR A 194 5.92 -17.83 7.95
CA TYR A 194 7.16 -17.77 7.17
C TYR A 194 6.96 -18.19 5.70
N GLU A 195 6.08 -19.17 5.46
CA GLU A 195 5.77 -19.66 4.11
C GLU A 195 4.95 -18.65 3.31
N ILE A 196 4.08 -17.88 3.97
CA ILE A 196 3.28 -16.82 3.35
C ILE A 196 3.89 -15.43 3.47
N ARG A 197 5.13 -15.31 3.95
CA ARG A 197 5.74 -14.02 4.34
C ARG A 197 5.74 -12.97 3.23
N GLU A 198 5.88 -13.40 1.97
CA GLU A 198 5.86 -12.53 0.79
C GLU A 198 4.48 -11.89 0.55
N ASN A 199 3.42 -12.49 1.11
CA ASN A 199 2.04 -11.99 1.05
C ASN A 199 1.60 -11.31 2.35
N LEU A 200 2.46 -11.29 3.38
CA LEU A 200 2.21 -10.60 4.63
C LEU A 200 2.66 -9.15 4.53
N SER A 201 1.81 -8.24 5.03
CA SER A 201 2.11 -6.82 5.07
C SER A 201 1.58 -6.18 6.33
N LEU A 202 2.16 -5.04 6.70
CA LEU A 202 1.73 -4.25 7.84
C LEU A 202 1.08 -2.96 7.37
N GLU A 203 -0.12 -2.68 7.86
CA GLU A 203 -0.87 -1.46 7.58
C GLU A 203 -1.45 -0.93 8.90
N ASP A 204 -1.05 0.27 9.32
CA ASP A 204 -1.47 0.90 10.58
C ASP A 204 -1.31 0.03 11.86
N ASN A 205 -0.27 -0.81 11.89
CA ASN A 205 0.01 -1.83 12.92
C ASN A 205 -1.01 -3.00 12.95
N VAL A 206 -1.71 -3.22 11.84
CA VAL A 206 -2.56 -4.39 11.61
C VAL A 206 -1.87 -5.29 10.58
N LEU A 207 -1.80 -6.59 10.89
CA LEU A 207 -1.23 -7.59 10.01
C LEU A 207 -2.23 -7.95 8.91
N MET A 208 -1.77 -7.91 7.67
CA MET A 208 -2.56 -8.16 6.47
C MET A 208 -2.01 -9.38 5.74
N PHE A 209 -2.89 -10.27 5.28
CA PHE A 209 -2.60 -11.33 4.32
C PHE A 209 -3.29 -11.00 3.00
N GLY A 210 -2.54 -10.45 2.07
CA GLY A 210 -3.06 -9.90 0.83
C GLY A 210 -4.10 -8.79 1.00
N HIS A 211 -5.36 -9.06 0.68
CA HIS A 211 -6.50 -8.14 0.91
C HIS A 211 -7.27 -8.43 2.20
N ARG A 212 -6.85 -9.43 2.98
CA ARG A 212 -7.54 -9.88 4.18
C ARG A 212 -6.78 -9.46 5.43
N ILE A 213 -7.51 -9.14 6.47
CA ILE A 213 -6.94 -8.89 7.79
C ILE A 213 -6.61 -10.24 8.43
N VAL A 214 -5.41 -10.36 9.00
CA VAL A 214 -5.10 -11.49 9.88
C VAL A 214 -5.77 -11.22 11.22
N ILE A 215 -6.80 -11.99 11.53
CA ILE A 215 -7.60 -11.82 12.76
C ILE A 215 -6.80 -12.42 13.94
N PRO A 216 -6.54 -11.66 15.02
CA PRO A 216 -5.91 -12.21 16.21
C PRO A 216 -6.75 -13.33 16.83
N ASP A 217 -6.10 -14.36 17.39
CA ASP A 217 -6.77 -15.53 18.00
C ASP A 217 -7.87 -15.13 19.00
N THR A 218 -7.66 -14.04 19.73
CA THR A 218 -8.61 -13.49 20.71
C THR A 218 -9.91 -12.96 20.10
N LEU A 219 -9.91 -12.64 18.81
CA LEU A 219 -11.06 -12.10 18.08
C LEU A 219 -11.68 -13.14 17.13
N ILE A 220 -11.10 -14.35 17.01
CA ILE A 220 -11.63 -15.41 16.14
C ILE A 220 -13.04 -15.81 16.56
N GLN A 221 -13.32 -15.98 17.86
CA GLN A 221 -14.67 -16.33 18.33
C GLN A 221 -15.68 -15.21 18.09
N ASP A 222 -15.34 -13.97 18.41
CA ASP A 222 -16.19 -12.79 18.18
C ASP A 222 -16.51 -12.59 16.69
N THR A 223 -15.52 -12.81 15.82
CA THR A 223 -15.68 -12.67 14.36
C THR A 223 -16.46 -13.85 13.76
N LEU A 224 -16.23 -15.07 14.24
CA LEU A 224 -16.99 -16.26 13.81
C LEU A 224 -18.47 -16.17 14.19
N LEU A 225 -18.79 -15.69 15.39
CA LEU A 225 -20.17 -15.49 15.82
C LEU A 225 -20.90 -14.46 14.95
N LYS A 226 -20.23 -13.36 14.60
CA LYS A 226 -20.79 -12.31 13.72
C LYS A 226 -20.91 -12.72 12.27
N LEU A 227 -20.00 -13.55 11.77
CA LEU A 227 -20.08 -14.12 10.42
C LEU A 227 -21.21 -15.16 10.30
N HIS A 228 -21.59 -15.81 11.41
CA HIS A 228 -22.75 -16.68 11.48
C HIS A 228 -24.08 -15.92 11.36
N ASP A 229 -24.18 -14.70 11.90
CA ASP A 229 -25.37 -13.83 11.78
C ASP A 229 -25.66 -13.37 10.32
N GLY A 230 -24.67 -13.43 9.43
CA GLY A 230 -24.80 -13.02 8.02
C GLY A 230 -24.95 -14.14 6.98
N HIS A 231 -25.13 -15.42 7.40
CA HIS A 231 -25.29 -16.67 6.62
C HIS A 231 -25.01 -16.66 5.09
N PRO A 232 -24.13 -17.57 4.58
CA PRO A 232 -24.51 -18.98 4.41
C PRO A 232 -23.38 -20.01 4.69
N GLY A 233 -23.76 -21.19 5.16
CA GLY A 233 -23.00 -22.45 5.01
C GLY A 233 -21.63 -22.58 5.70
N MET A 234 -21.59 -23.39 6.76
CA MET A 234 -20.44 -23.73 7.62
C MET A 234 -19.12 -24.09 6.89
N ASN A 235 -19.18 -24.58 5.65
CA ASN A 235 -18.02 -24.97 4.85
C ASN A 235 -17.34 -23.82 4.09
N ALA A 236 -18.09 -22.77 3.69
CA ALA A 236 -17.52 -21.58 3.06
C ALA A 236 -16.84 -20.66 4.10
N ILE A 237 -17.35 -20.66 5.33
CA ILE A 237 -16.79 -19.90 6.46
C ILE A 237 -15.44 -20.49 6.91
N LYS A 238 -15.33 -21.82 7.00
CA LYS A 238 -14.08 -22.50 7.39
C LYS A 238 -12.93 -22.32 6.40
N SER A 239 -13.21 -22.16 5.10
CA SER A 239 -12.17 -21.88 4.10
C SER A 239 -11.76 -20.41 4.05
N THR A 240 -12.62 -19.51 4.52
CA THR A 240 -12.39 -18.05 4.51
C THR A 240 -11.68 -17.58 5.80
N ALA A 241 -11.91 -18.26 6.92
CA ALA A 241 -11.32 -17.95 8.23
C ALA A 241 -10.02 -18.73 8.57
N LYS A 242 -9.59 -19.68 7.73
CA LYS A 242 -8.33 -20.42 7.95
C LYS A 242 -7.13 -19.69 7.34
N LEU A 243 -6.40 -18.99 8.19
CA LEU A 243 -4.96 -19.19 8.36
C LEU A 243 -4.70 -19.40 9.85
#